data_AF-A0AB37NWI5-F1
#
_entry.id   AF-A0AB37NWI5-F1
#
_cell.length_a   1.000
_cell.length_b   1.000
_cell.length_c   1.000
_cell.angle_alpha   90.00
_cell.angle_beta   90.00
_cell.angle_gamma   90.00
#
_symmetry.space_group_name_H-M   'P 1'
#
loop_
_entity.id
_entity.type
_entity.pdbx_description
1 polymer ?
#
loop_
_entity_poly.entity_id
_entity_poly.type
_entity_poly.pdbx_seq_one_letter_code
_entity_poly.pdbx_strand_id
1 'polypeptide(L)'
;MYKKPEKKPCGFGRIKPGGPPALRLAIPAGLVIATVIGIVLQSAPIFPHNTMNAWLRALLIGVCVTPASIALVWAVVVDRSTVPGAIPSPEHSVEFTWYDQAAKDSFHLLLAGTGLGAALASFWLPPMVSWTLIAVFAFAALAFAVSYLIHRES
;
A
#
# COMPACT_ATOMS: atom_id res chain seq x y z
N MET A 1 10.41 43.47 6.37
CA MET A 1 9.56 42.35 5.88
C MET A 1 10.48 41.26 5.33
N TYR A 2 10.79 40.23 6.12
CA TYR A 2 11.68 39.14 5.70
C TYR A 2 10.87 38.18 4.82
N LYS A 3 11.04 38.24 3.49
CA LYS A 3 10.41 37.26 2.58
C LYS A 3 11.05 35.89 2.86
N LYS A 4 10.29 34.97 3.44
CA LYS A 4 10.67 33.55 3.56
C LYS A 4 11.00 33.05 2.14
N PRO A 5 12.14 32.39 1.92
CA PRO A 5 12.48 31.87 0.60
C PRO A 5 11.41 30.86 0.18
N GLU A 6 10.71 31.14 -0.92
CA GLU A 6 9.79 30.21 -1.54
C GLU A 6 10.58 28.96 -1.95
N LYS A 7 10.38 27.88 -1.21
CA LYS A 7 11.03 26.60 -1.50
C LYS A 7 10.50 26.10 -2.85
N LYS A 8 11.42 25.70 -3.74
CA LYS A 8 11.12 25.18 -5.08
C LYS A 8 9.89 24.27 -5.09
N PRO A 9 8.97 24.42 -6.06
CA PRO A 9 7.84 23.53 -6.22
C PRO A 9 8.36 22.10 -6.44
N CYS A 10 7.90 21.16 -5.61
CA CYS A 10 8.25 19.75 -5.73
C CYS A 10 7.14 19.06 -6.54
N GLY A 11 7.48 18.50 -7.71
CA GLY A 11 6.50 17.81 -8.56
C GLY A 11 5.77 16.64 -7.89
N PHE A 12 6.41 16.03 -6.88
CA PHE A 12 5.86 14.91 -6.10
C PHE A 12 5.28 15.32 -4.72
N GLY A 13 4.94 16.60 -4.53
CA GLY A 13 4.31 17.08 -3.30
C GLY A 13 5.22 17.05 -2.04
N ARG A 14 4.64 17.41 -0.90
CA ARG A 14 5.29 17.62 0.40
C ARG A 14 4.49 16.92 1.50
N ILE A 15 5.11 16.71 2.67
CA ILE A 15 4.43 16.09 3.85
C ILE A 15 3.40 17.05 4.48
N LYS A 16 3.65 18.35 4.36
CA LYS A 16 2.78 19.43 4.85
C LYS A 16 3.09 20.71 4.07
N PRO A 17 2.20 21.72 4.08
CA PRO A 17 2.45 22.97 3.38
C PRO A 17 3.71 23.64 3.94
N GLY A 18 4.76 23.79 3.10
CA GLY A 18 6.08 24.32 3.48
C GLY A 18 7.06 23.33 4.17
N GLY A 19 6.63 22.10 4.48
CA GLY A 19 7.44 21.02 5.10
C GLY A 19 8.44 20.34 4.14
N PRO A 20 9.21 19.31 4.52
CA PRO A 20 10.11 18.62 3.59
C PRO A 20 9.35 17.88 2.45
N PRO A 21 10.01 17.58 1.31
CA PRO A 21 9.42 16.78 0.23
C PRO A 21 8.98 15.40 0.72
N ALA A 22 7.80 14.92 0.31
CA ALA A 22 7.25 13.64 0.77
C ALA A 22 8.16 12.46 0.41
N LEU A 23 8.80 12.54 -0.75
CA LEU A 23 9.71 11.51 -1.24
C LEU A 23 10.94 11.28 -0.33
N ARG A 24 11.37 12.29 0.43
CA ARG A 24 12.50 12.14 1.38
C ARG A 24 12.19 11.18 2.52
N LEU A 25 10.92 11.07 2.92
CA LEU A 25 10.49 10.10 3.93
C LEU A 25 10.07 8.78 3.27
N ALA A 26 9.42 8.85 2.10
CA ALA A 26 8.89 7.68 1.42
C ALA A 26 9.97 6.70 0.93
N ILE A 27 11.11 7.19 0.43
CA ILE A 27 12.21 6.34 -0.04
C ILE A 27 12.78 5.46 1.10
N PRO A 28 13.29 6.03 2.21
CA PRO A 28 13.91 5.21 3.25
C PRO A 28 12.88 4.29 3.94
N ALA A 29 11.67 4.79 4.22
CA ALA A 29 10.63 3.96 4.83
C ALA A 29 10.16 2.84 3.89
N GLY A 30 9.96 3.12 2.61
CA GLY A 30 9.60 2.12 1.61
C GLY A 30 10.68 1.06 1.41
N LEU A 31 11.96 1.45 1.49
CA LEU A 31 13.09 0.51 1.42
C LEU A 31 13.14 -0.42 2.64
N VAL A 32 12.90 0.10 3.85
CA VAL A 32 12.82 -0.70 5.08
C VAL A 32 11.69 -1.73 4.96
N ILE A 33 10.49 -1.29 4.54
CA ILE A 33 9.33 -2.18 4.34
C ILE A 33 9.66 -3.27 3.32
N ALA A 34 10.20 -2.91 2.16
CA ALA A 34 10.56 -3.87 1.11
C ALA A 34 11.62 -4.88 1.56
N THR A 35 12.60 -4.44 2.36
CA THR A 35 13.64 -5.31 2.93
C THR A 35 13.04 -6.31 3.91
N VAL A 36 12.17 -5.85 4.81
CA VAL A 36 11.46 -6.73 5.76
C VAL A 36 10.62 -7.76 5.01
N ILE A 37 9.86 -7.34 3.99
CA ILE A 37 9.07 -8.26 3.16
C ILE A 37 9.97 -9.28 2.47
N GLY A 38 11.08 -8.86 1.87
CA GLY A 38 12.06 -9.75 1.23
C GLY A 38 12.62 -10.82 2.18
N ILE A 39 12.95 -10.45 3.41
CA ILE A 39 13.46 -11.37 4.45
C ILE A 39 12.36 -12.33 4.90
N VAL A 40 11.15 -11.84 5.15
CA VAL A 40 10.02 -12.68 5.59
C VAL A 40 9.67 -13.71 4.53
N LEU A 41 9.54 -13.32 3.25
CA LEU A 41 9.26 -14.27 2.17
C LEU A 41 10.44 -15.21 1.89
N GLN A 42 11.67 -14.79 2.18
CA GLN A 42 12.83 -15.67 2.14
C GLN A 42 12.76 -16.78 3.22
N SER A 43 12.20 -16.49 4.39
CA SER A 43 12.05 -17.49 5.46
C SER A 43 10.88 -18.47 5.24
N ALA A 44 10.01 -18.19 4.27
CA ALA A 44 8.85 -19.03 4.02
C ALA A 44 9.25 -20.42 3.47
N PRO A 45 8.64 -21.52 3.96
CA PRO A 45 8.96 -22.91 3.56
C PRO A 45 8.46 -23.26 2.15
N ILE A 46 8.03 -22.26 1.38
CA ILE A 46 7.44 -22.38 0.04
C ILE A 46 8.52 -22.64 -1.01
N PHE A 47 9.76 -22.26 -0.73
CA PHE A 47 10.86 -22.36 -1.67
C PHE A 47 11.76 -23.56 -1.31
N PRO A 48 12.03 -24.46 -2.26
CA PRO A 48 12.95 -25.58 -2.05
C PRO A 48 14.32 -25.06 -1.59
N HIS A 49 14.90 -25.67 -0.57
CA HIS A 49 16.19 -25.25 0.03
C HIS A 49 17.39 -25.25 -0.94
N ASN A 50 17.24 -25.67 -2.19
CA ASN A 50 18.35 -26.10 -3.04
C ASN A 50 18.52 -25.33 -4.38
N THR A 51 17.74 -24.29 -4.69
CA THR A 51 17.78 -23.68 -6.04
C THR A 51 18.46 -22.31 -6.14
N MET A 52 18.60 -21.54 -5.04
CA MET A 52 19.23 -20.21 -5.07
C MET A 52 19.71 -19.75 -3.69
N ASN A 53 20.79 -18.96 -3.62
CA ASN A 53 21.26 -18.35 -2.37
C ASN A 53 20.13 -17.53 -1.71
N ALA A 54 19.88 -17.77 -0.43
CA ALA A 54 18.84 -17.13 0.35
C ALA A 54 18.91 -15.59 0.30
N TRP A 55 20.13 -15.03 0.33
CA TRP A 55 20.35 -13.58 0.25
C TRP A 55 20.01 -13.01 -1.12
N LEU A 56 20.31 -13.76 -2.19
CA LEU A 56 19.99 -13.34 -3.56
C LEU A 56 18.48 -13.32 -3.80
N ARG A 57 17.75 -14.31 -3.27
CA ARG A 57 16.29 -14.36 -3.38
C ARG A 57 15.61 -13.27 -2.55
N ALA A 58 16.06 -13.01 -1.31
CA ALA A 58 15.58 -11.88 -0.52
C ALA A 58 15.80 -10.54 -1.25
N LEU A 59 16.96 -10.36 -1.88
CA LEU A 59 17.29 -9.18 -2.68
C LEU A 59 16.34 -9.02 -3.87
N LEU A 60 16.10 -10.08 -4.64
CA LEU A 60 15.22 -10.04 -5.82
C LEU A 60 13.78 -9.68 -5.42
N ILE A 61 13.25 -10.32 -4.38
CA ILE A 61 11.92 -10.01 -3.85
C ILE A 61 11.87 -8.55 -3.36
N GLY A 62 12.88 -8.13 -2.60
CA GLY A 62 12.98 -6.76 -2.10
C GLY A 62 13.00 -5.73 -3.23
N VAL A 63 13.80 -5.93 -4.27
CA VAL A 63 13.89 -5.03 -5.43
C VAL A 63 12.55 -4.92 -6.16
N CYS A 64 11.84 -6.03 -6.36
CA CYS A 64 10.51 -6.03 -6.98
C CYS A 64 9.47 -5.28 -6.12
N VAL A 65 9.54 -5.41 -4.79
CA VAL A 65 8.57 -4.83 -3.86
C VAL A 65 8.90 -3.35 -3.50
N THR A 66 10.15 -2.93 -3.71
CA THR A 66 10.63 -1.58 -3.41
C THR A 66 9.81 -0.47 -4.08
N PRO A 67 9.59 -0.45 -5.41
CA PRO A 67 8.85 0.65 -6.04
C PRO A 67 7.41 0.74 -5.54
N ALA A 68 6.74 -0.39 -5.33
CA ALA A 68 5.39 -0.42 -4.78
C ALA A 68 5.34 0.09 -3.33
N SER A 69 6.31 -0.30 -2.49
CA SER A 69 6.38 0.14 -1.09
C SER A 69 6.65 1.63 -0.99
N ILE A 70 7.57 2.17 -1.79
CA ILE A 70 7.85 3.61 -1.83
C ILE A 70 6.62 4.39 -2.27
N ALA A 71 5.92 3.93 -3.31
CA ALA A 71 4.70 4.56 -3.79
C ALA A 71 3.60 4.57 -2.72
N LEU A 72 3.45 3.47 -1.97
CA LEU A 72 2.47 3.36 -0.89
C LEU A 72 2.79 4.30 0.27
N VAL A 73 4.04 4.34 0.74
CA VAL A 73 4.44 5.29 1.79
C VAL A 73 4.28 6.73 1.32
N TRP A 74 4.64 7.01 0.06
CA TRP A 74 4.42 8.33 -0.51
C TRP A 74 2.94 8.71 -0.51
N ALA A 75 2.04 7.81 -0.93
CA ALA A 75 0.61 8.07 -0.99
C ALA A 75 -0.02 8.37 0.38
N VAL A 76 0.51 7.76 1.46
CA VAL A 76 0.05 7.99 2.84
C VAL A 76 0.59 9.31 3.40
N VAL A 77 1.84 9.64 3.11
CA VAL A 77 2.56 10.77 3.71
C VAL A 77 2.35 12.08 2.94
N VAL A 78 2.07 12.00 1.64
CA VAL A 78 1.95 13.19 0.78
C VAL A 78 0.68 13.97 1.11
N ASP A 79 0.87 15.25 1.42
CA ASP A 79 -0.23 16.20 1.49
C ASP A 79 -0.69 16.52 0.07
N ARG A 80 -1.88 16.02 -0.28
CA ARG A 80 -2.49 16.18 -1.60
C ARG A 80 -2.67 17.64 -2.00
N SER A 81 -2.83 18.57 -1.06
CA SER A 81 -2.93 20.01 -1.34
C SER A 81 -1.64 20.61 -1.93
N THR A 82 -0.51 19.93 -1.75
CA THR A 82 0.81 20.37 -2.23
C THR A 82 1.22 19.74 -3.55
N VAL A 83 0.38 18.86 -4.12
CA VAL A 83 0.63 18.19 -5.41
C VAL A 83 0.14 19.09 -6.55
N PRO A 84 1.00 19.45 -7.52
CA PRO A 84 0.59 20.27 -8.66
C PRO A 84 -0.52 19.61 -9.47
N GLY A 85 -1.61 20.34 -9.76
CA GLY A 85 -2.75 19.83 -10.54
C GLY A 85 -3.83 19.12 -9.73
N ALA A 86 -3.72 19.07 -8.41
CA ALA A 86 -4.81 18.59 -7.56
C ALA A 86 -6.03 19.52 -7.68
N ILE A 87 -7.21 18.94 -7.95
CA ILE A 87 -8.48 19.66 -8.00
C ILE A 87 -8.82 20.18 -6.59
N PRO A 88 -9.19 21.47 -6.43
CA PRO A 88 -9.68 21.98 -5.15
C PRO A 88 -10.97 21.26 -4.77
N SER A 89 -11.00 20.63 -3.59
CA SER A 89 -12.17 19.93 -3.03
C SER A 89 -12.79 18.83 -3.93
N PRO A 90 -12.09 17.71 -4.16
CA PRO A 90 -12.64 16.57 -4.91
C PRO A 90 -13.92 16.00 -4.28
N GLU A 91 -14.10 16.13 -2.97
CA GLU A 91 -15.23 15.61 -2.20
C GLU A 91 -16.61 16.18 -2.62
N HIS A 92 -16.65 17.32 -3.28
CA HIS A 92 -17.90 17.91 -3.79
C HIS A 92 -18.24 17.50 -5.23
N SER A 93 -17.38 16.69 -5.87
CA SER A 93 -17.63 16.20 -7.22
C SER A 93 -18.58 15.00 -7.21
N VAL A 94 -19.56 14.99 -8.14
CA VAL A 94 -20.43 13.84 -8.37
C VAL A 94 -19.63 12.58 -8.73
N GLU A 95 -18.52 12.76 -9.46
CA GLU A 95 -17.61 11.66 -9.83
C GLU A 95 -16.94 11.05 -8.60
N PHE A 96 -16.61 11.87 -7.59
CA PHE A 96 -16.02 11.38 -6.35
C PHE A 96 -17.01 10.53 -5.57
N THR A 97 -18.29 10.93 -5.51
CA THR A 97 -19.34 10.13 -4.88
C THR A 97 -19.52 8.77 -5.56
N TRP A 98 -19.56 8.73 -6.89
CA TRP A 98 -19.65 7.46 -7.63
C TRP A 98 -18.42 6.59 -7.43
N TYR A 99 -17.23 7.19 -7.44
CA TYR A 99 -15.98 6.47 -7.20
C TYR A 99 -15.91 5.91 -5.77
N ASP A 100 -16.25 6.71 -4.77
CA ASP A 100 -16.25 6.30 -3.36
C ASP A 100 -17.22 5.15 -3.11
N GLN A 101 -18.42 5.23 -3.68
CA GLN A 101 -19.40 4.14 -3.59
C GLN A 101 -18.90 2.88 -4.31
N ALA A 102 -18.38 3.00 -5.54
CA ALA A 102 -17.82 1.88 -6.28
C ALA A 102 -16.61 1.24 -5.58
N ALA A 103 -15.76 2.04 -4.92
CA ALA A 103 -14.62 1.56 -4.16
C ALA A 103 -15.06 0.76 -2.93
N LYS A 104 -16.07 1.25 -2.20
CA LYS A 104 -16.66 0.53 -1.05
C LYS A 104 -17.30 -0.79 -1.48
N ASP A 105 -18.13 -0.75 -2.52
CA ASP A 105 -18.81 -1.94 -3.04
C ASP A 105 -17.80 -2.97 -3.54
N SER A 106 -16.80 -2.54 -4.31
CA SER A 106 -15.72 -3.41 -4.80
C SER A 106 -14.91 -4.02 -3.66
N PHE A 107 -14.64 -3.27 -2.59
CA PHE A 107 -13.93 -3.79 -1.41
C PHE A 107 -14.73 -4.90 -0.71
N HIS A 108 -16.02 -4.70 -0.50
CA HIS A 108 -16.89 -5.71 0.09
C HIS A 108 -17.03 -6.95 -0.81
N LEU A 109 -17.11 -6.76 -2.13
CA LEU A 109 -17.08 -7.86 -3.10
C LEU A 109 -15.74 -8.60 -3.08
N LEU A 110 -14.61 -7.91 -2.89
CA LEU A 110 -13.30 -8.53 -2.74
C LEU A 110 -13.22 -9.38 -1.48
N LEU A 111 -13.72 -8.88 -0.34
CA LEU A 111 -13.81 -9.66 0.90
C LEU A 111 -14.71 -10.88 0.74
N ALA A 112 -15.91 -10.71 0.18
CA ALA A 112 -16.82 -11.82 -0.06
C ALA A 112 -16.20 -12.85 -1.02
N GLY A 113 -15.60 -12.38 -2.11
CA GLY A 113 -14.99 -13.22 -3.14
C GLY A 113 -13.75 -13.97 -2.66
N THR A 114 -12.88 -13.33 -1.87
CA THR A 114 -11.70 -13.99 -1.30
C THR A 114 -12.09 -14.98 -0.19
N GLY A 115 -13.07 -14.66 0.66
CA GLY A 115 -13.59 -15.58 1.67
C GLY A 115 -14.29 -16.79 1.06
N LEU A 116 -15.21 -16.58 0.11
CA LEU A 116 -15.89 -17.65 -0.60
C LEU A 116 -14.91 -18.46 -1.46
N GLY A 117 -14.00 -17.77 -2.14
CA GLY A 117 -12.94 -18.39 -2.94
C GLY A 117 -12.04 -19.28 -2.09
N ALA A 118 -11.65 -18.85 -0.89
CA ALA A 118 -10.87 -19.67 0.04
C ALA A 118 -11.63 -20.94 0.45
N ALA A 119 -12.92 -20.80 0.79
CA ALA A 119 -13.76 -21.94 1.15
C ALA A 119 -13.86 -22.95 0.00
N LEU A 120 -14.16 -22.49 -1.22
CA LEU A 120 -14.27 -23.34 -2.41
C LEU A 120 -12.93 -23.96 -2.81
N ALA A 121 -11.84 -23.18 -2.79
CA ALA A 121 -10.50 -23.66 -3.11
C ALA A 121 -10.05 -24.78 -2.17
N SER A 122 -10.51 -24.79 -0.92
CA SER A 122 -10.18 -25.84 0.05
C SER A 122 -10.69 -27.23 -0.33
N PHE A 123 -11.73 -27.31 -1.18
CA PHE A 123 -12.30 -28.59 -1.61
C PHE A 123 -11.65 -29.15 -2.88
N TRP A 124 -11.24 -28.27 -3.81
CA TRP A 124 -10.89 -28.67 -5.18
C TRP A 124 -9.45 -28.31 -5.61
N LEU A 125 -8.74 -27.49 -4.84
CA LEU A 125 -7.43 -26.96 -5.18
C LEU A 125 -6.39 -27.30 -4.11
N PRO A 126 -5.08 -27.22 -4.44
CA PRO A 126 -4.03 -27.38 -3.45
C PRO A 126 -4.23 -26.42 -2.26
N PRO A 127 -3.93 -26.86 -1.01
CA PRO A 127 -4.15 -26.04 0.20
C PRO A 127 -3.52 -24.65 0.14
N MET A 128 -2.40 -24.51 -0.58
CA MET A 128 -1.74 -23.23 -0.82
C MET A 128 -2.68 -22.16 -1.42
N VAL A 129 -3.58 -22.53 -2.33
CA VAL A 129 -4.51 -21.58 -2.97
C VAL A 129 -5.55 -21.06 -1.98
N SER A 130 -6.05 -21.94 -1.10
CA SER A 130 -6.95 -21.53 -0.02
C SER A 130 -6.22 -20.61 0.97
N TRP A 131 -5.02 -20.98 1.40
CA TRP A 131 -4.23 -20.18 2.34
C TRP A 131 -3.88 -18.79 1.80
N THR A 132 -3.57 -18.66 0.50
CA THR A 132 -3.31 -17.35 -0.10
C THR A 132 -4.56 -16.48 -0.14
N LEU A 133 -5.72 -17.04 -0.47
CA LEU A 133 -7.00 -16.30 -0.44
C LEU A 133 -7.37 -15.87 0.99
N ILE A 134 -7.15 -16.72 1.99
CA ILE A 134 -7.32 -16.36 3.40
C ILE A 134 -6.36 -15.23 3.80
N ALA A 135 -5.10 -15.30 3.38
CA ALA A 135 -4.11 -14.26 3.68
C ALA A 135 -4.51 -12.91 3.06
N VAL A 136 -4.99 -12.90 1.82
CA VAL A 136 -5.49 -11.68 1.15
C VAL A 136 -6.74 -11.14 1.87
N PHE A 137 -7.68 -12.01 2.25
CA PHE A 137 -8.87 -11.61 3.02
C PHE A 137 -8.47 -10.97 4.36
N ALA A 138 -7.60 -11.62 5.13
CA ALA A 138 -7.13 -11.14 6.42
C ALA A 138 -6.39 -9.80 6.30
N PHE A 139 -5.54 -9.66 5.28
CA PHE A 139 -4.85 -8.41 5.00
C PHE A 139 -5.81 -7.28 4.64
N ALA A 140 -6.78 -7.53 3.76
CA ALA A 140 -7.80 -6.56 3.37
C ALA A 140 -8.64 -6.11 4.59
N ALA A 141 -9.06 -7.05 5.43
CA ALA A 141 -9.82 -6.77 6.64
C ALA A 141 -9.00 -5.95 7.66
N LEU A 142 -7.72 -6.29 7.84
CA LEU A 142 -6.80 -5.52 8.71
C LEU A 142 -6.60 -4.10 8.18
N ALA A 143 -6.38 -3.93 6.88
CA ALA A 143 -6.22 -2.62 6.26
C ALA A 143 -7.45 -1.74 6.45
N PHE A 144 -8.66 -2.32 6.30
CA PHE A 144 -9.90 -1.63 6.59
C PHE A 144 -10.03 -1.27 8.07
N ALA A 145 -9.72 -2.19 8.98
CA ALA A 145 -9.80 -1.94 10.42
C ALA A 145 -8.88 -0.78 10.86
N VAL A 146 -7.61 -0.79 10.41
CA VAL A 146 -6.66 0.30 10.69
C VAL A 146 -7.17 1.62 10.10
N SER A 147 -7.64 1.61 8.85
CA SER A 147 -8.18 2.82 8.21
C SER A 147 -9.40 3.36 8.95
N TYR A 148 -10.30 2.47 9.39
CA TYR A 148 -11.48 2.84 10.16
C TYR A 148 -11.11 3.45 11.51
N LEU A 149 -10.14 2.87 12.23
CA LEU A 149 -9.66 3.41 13.50
C LEU A 149 -9.07 4.81 13.35
N ILE A 150 -8.24 5.04 12.32
CA ILE A 150 -7.67 6.36 12.04
C ILE A 150 -8.76 7.41 11.81
N HIS A 151 -9.78 7.09 10.99
CA HIS A 151 -10.87 8.03 10.69
C HIS A 151 -11.86 8.19 11.85
N ARG A 152 -11.98 7.18 12.73
CA ARG A 152 -12.79 7.28 13.95
C ARG A 152 -12.20 8.26 14.97
N GLU A 153 -10.88 8.37 15.01
CA GLU A 153 -10.15 9.23 15.95
C GLU A 153 -9.89 10.65 15.42
N SER A 154 -10.20 10.91 14.14
CA SER A 154 -10.05 12.22 13.47
C SER A 154 -11.31 13.06 13.57
#